data_AF-A0A9P6BUY5-F1
#
_entry.id   AF-A0A9P6BUY5-F1
#
_cell.length_a   1.000
_cell.length_b   1.000
_cell.length_c   1.000
_cell.angle_alpha   90.00
_cell.angle_beta   90.00
_cell.angle_gamma   90.00
#
_symmetry.space_group_name_H-M   'P 1'
#
loop_
_entity.id
_entity.type
_entity.pdbx_description
1 polymer ?
#
loop_
_entity_poly.entity_id
_entity_poly.type
_entity_poly.pdbx_seq_one_letter_code
_entity_poly.pdbx_strand_id
1 'polypeptide(L)' 'MLPESIMVVCAPKSNLNFGIFKLTDPPGLKTILKCNKKEVFHPHLDVPVYT' A
#
# COMPACT_ATOMS: atom_id res chain seq x y z
N MET A 1 -13.14 1.78 -2.39
CA MET A 1 -12.04 1.65 -3.34
C MET A 1 -12.48 0.68 -4.42
N LEU A 2 -12.24 0.98 -5.70
CA LEU A 2 -12.62 0.06 -6.79
C LEU A 2 -11.71 -1.19 -6.72
N PRO A 3 -12.25 -2.43 -6.81
CA PRO A 3 -11.47 -3.66 -6.72
C PRO A 3 -10.32 -3.75 -7.74
N GLU A 4 -10.40 -3.02 -8.85
CA GLU A 4 -9.44 -3.01 -9.95
C GLU A 4 -8.33 -1.96 -9.76
N SER A 5 -8.38 -1.15 -8.71
CA SER A 5 -7.39 -0.09 -8.46
C SER A 5 -6.02 -0.70 -8.14
N ILE A 6 -4.98 -0.17 -8.77
CA ILE A 6 -3.58 -0.55 -8.55
C ILE A 6 -2.70 0.70 -8.32
N MET A 7 -1.56 0.50 -7.68
CA MET A 7 -0.50 1.50 -7.51
C MET A 7 0.74 1.09 -8.28
N VAL A 8 1.29 2.01 -9.07
CA VAL A 8 2.59 1.80 -9.73
C VAL A 8 3.62 2.69 -9.04
N VAL A 9 4.70 2.08 -8.56
CA VAL A 9 5.84 2.79 -7.97
C VAL A 9 6.95 2.80 -9.00
N CYS A 10 7.41 3.98 -9.40
CA CYS A 10 8.56 4.15 -10.29
C CYS A 10 9.79 4.54 -9.46
N ALA A 11 10.85 3.74 -9.54
CA ALA A 11 12.13 3.92 -8.86
C ALA A 11 13.28 3.92 -9.90
N PRO A 12 13.46 5.01 -10.68
CA PRO A 12 14.35 5.06 -11.85
C PRO A 12 15.85 4.95 -11.53
N LYS A 13 16.22 4.94 -10.25
CA LYS A 13 17.60 4.77 -9.78
C LYS A 13 17.91 3.31 -9.36
N SER A 14 16.93 2.41 -9.42
CA SER A 14 17.03 1.04 -8.92
C SER A 14 17.02 0.01 -10.05
N ASN A 15 17.79 -1.08 -9.91
CA ASN A 15 17.60 -2.24 -10.78
C ASN A 15 16.25 -2.90 -10.45
N LEU A 16 15.40 -3.06 -11.46
CA LEU A 16 13.93 -3.08 -11.35
C LEU A 16 13.37 -1.67 -11.07
N ASN A 17 13.20 -0.91 -12.14
CA ASN A 17 12.86 0.52 -12.10
C ASN A 17 11.39 0.80 -11.76
N PHE A 18 10.54 -0.22 -11.66
CA PHE A 18 9.14 -0.05 -11.25
C PHE A 18 8.58 -1.29 -10.56
N GLY A 19 7.54 -1.10 -9.77
CA GLY A 19 6.74 -2.16 -9.16
C GLY A 19 5.25 -1.85 -9.25
N ILE A 20 4.44 -2.89 -9.36
CA ILE A 20 2.97 -2.80 -9.40
C ILE A 20 2.44 -3.45 -8.13
N PHE A 21 1.55 -2.75 -7.44
CA PHE A 21 1.03 -3.17 -6.14
C PHE A 21 -0.49 -3.01 -6.09
N LYS A 22 -1.12 -3.81 -5.25
CA LYS A 22 -2.53 -3.69 -4.92
C LYS A 22 -2.72 -3.74 -3.40
N LEU A 23 -3.65 -2.93 -2.88
CA LEU A 23 -4.10 -3.08 -1.49
C LEU A 23 -4.78 -4.44 -1.33
N THR A 24 -4.36 -5.21 -0.33
CA THR A 24 -5.03 -6.46 -0.01
C THR A 24 -6.42 -6.17 0.56
N ASP A 25 -7.38 -7.00 0.19
CA ASP A 25 -8.74 -6.96 0.70
C ASP A 25 -9.04 -8.35 1.27
N PRO A 26 -9.31 -8.52 2.58
CA PRO A 26 -9.60 -7.48 3.58
C PRO A 26 -8.44 -6.80 4.36
N PRO A 27 -7.25 -7.40 4.58
CA PRO A 27 -6.36 -6.92 5.65
C PRO A 27 -5.80 -5.51 5.40
N GLY A 28 -5.39 -5.18 4.18
CA GLY A 28 -4.86 -3.86 3.81
C GLY A 28 -5.93 -2.78 3.83
N LEU A 29 -7.04 -2.99 3.10
CA LEU A 29 -8.10 -2.00 2.99
C LEU A 29 -8.72 -1.63 4.35
N LYS A 30 -8.99 -2.63 5.20
CA LYS A 30 -9.49 -2.37 6.57
C LYS A 30 -8.47 -1.62 7.43
N THR A 31 -7.18 -1.93 7.28
CA THR A 31 -6.11 -1.29 8.06
C THR A 31 -5.99 0.19 7.70
N ILE A 32 -5.94 0.52 6.41
CA ILE A 32 -5.81 1.90 5.94
C ILE A 32 -7.07 2.72 6.26
N LEU A 33 -8.27 2.18 6.03
CA LEU A 33 -9.52 2.92 6.30
C LEU A 33 -9.77 3.20 7.79
N LYS A 34 -9.19 2.40 8.69
CA LYS A 34 -9.32 2.58 10.14
C LYS A 34 -8.17 3.38 10.74
N CYS A 35 -7.13 3.70 9.97
CA CYS A 35 -5.99 4.44 10.49
C CYS A 35 -6.36 5.91 10.72
N ASN A 36 -6.10 6.41 11.93
CA ASN A 36 -6.35 7.80 12.34
C ASN A 36 -5.07 8.53 12.78
N LYS A 37 -3.89 7.94 12.53
CA LYS A 37 -2.61 8.56 12.84
C LYS A 37 -2.40 9.79 11.95
N LYS A 38 -2.00 10.91 12.55
CA LYS A 38 -1.83 12.20 11.85
C LYS A 38 -0.43 12.39 11.25
N GLU A 39 0.52 11.54 11.64
CA GLU A 39 1.89 11.57 11.13
C GLU A 39 1.92 11.20 9.65
N VAL A 40 2.68 11.95 8.85
CA VAL A 40 2.78 11.75 7.39
C VAL A 40 3.32 10.36 7.06
N PHE A 41 4.31 9.89 7.83
CA PHE A 41 4.87 8.55 7.71
C PHE A 41 4.80 7.85 9.06
N HIS A 42 4.13 6.71 9.11
CA HIS A 42 4.03 5.88 10.31
C HIS A 42 3.83 4.40 9.92
N PRO A 43 4.25 3.46 10.78
CA PRO A 43 4.04 2.05 10.52
C PRO A 43 2.59 1.63 10.82
N HIS A 44 2.14 0.61 10.10
CA HIS A 44 0.95 -0.19 10.41
C HIS A 44 1.37 -1.51 11.09
N LEU A 45 0.43 -2.20 11.74
CA LEU A 45 0.66 -3.54 12.31
C LEU A 45 1.18 -4.51 11.24
N ASP A 46 1.88 -5.57 11.68
CA ASP A 46 2.51 -6.57 10.79
C ASP A 46 1.45 -7.48 10.14
N VAL A 47 0.69 -6.90 9.21
CA VAL A 47 -0.30 -7.54 8.36
C VAL A 47 0.06 -7.26 6.91
N PRO A 48 -0.24 -8.17 5.98
CA PRO A 48 0.09 -7.96 4.57
C PRO A 48 -0.83 -6.86 3.99
N VAL A 49 -0.37 -5.61 3.97
CA VAL A 49 -1.16 -4.46 3.49
C VAL A 49 -1.22 -4.41 1.95
N TYR A 50 -0.13 -4.80 1.29
CA TYR A 50 0.00 -4.79 -0.17
C TYR A 50 0.45 -6.16 -0.69
N THR A 51 0.11 -6.43 -1.95
CA THR A 51 0.65 -7.52 -2.77
C THR A 51 1.11 -7.00 -4.12
#